data_AF-A0A183F8V7-F1
#
_entry.id   AF-A0A183F8V7-F1
#
_cell.length_a   1.000
_cell.length_b   1.000
_cell.length_c   1.000
_cell.angle_alpha   90.00
_cell.angle_beta   90.00
_cell.angle_gamma   90.00
#
_symmetry.space_group_name_H-M   'P 1'
#
loop_
_entity.id
_entity.type
_entity.pdbx_description
1 polymer ?
#
loop_
_entity_poly.entity_id
_entity_poly.type
_entity_poly.pdbx_seq_one_letter_code
_entity_poly.pdbx_strand_id
1 'polypeptide(L)'
;MREFLEARRSRRAVPVDEYRRQFENVERVYANPFPVNSSWQHCRGTLPTFRGYTCGLWTTFHALTVHTYIDTIKDTHVDALKPLKSIQGWVRGFFGCQNCKEHFMNMTTIKLPMTERRIRHPQDMMTYLWRAHNIVNNRLHGDPSEDPQFTKLQFPPPFLCPTCHSGGQFSRRQVTF
;
A
#
# COMPACT_ATOMS: atom_id res chain seq x y z
N MET A 1 10.48 -4.88 16.93
CA MET A 1 9.82 -3.56 17.10
C MET A 1 8.37 -3.62 17.55
N ARG A 2 7.53 -4.58 17.08
CA ARG A 2 6.13 -4.72 17.52
C ARG A 2 5.98 -4.79 19.05
N GLU A 3 6.68 -5.71 19.69
CA GLU A 3 6.64 -5.92 21.15
C GLU A 3 7.06 -4.67 21.94
N PHE A 4 8.07 -3.96 21.44
CA PHE A 4 8.52 -2.70 22.05
C PHE A 4 7.41 -1.64 22.11
N LEU A 5 6.60 -1.55 21.04
CA LEU A 5 5.45 -0.64 20.99
C LEU A 5 4.29 -1.13 21.87
N GLU A 6 3.99 -2.44 21.87
CA GLU A 6 2.94 -3.02 22.72
C GLU A 6 3.21 -2.81 24.21
N ALA A 7 4.46 -3.02 24.64
CA ALA A 7 4.88 -2.77 26.03
C ALA A 7 4.73 -1.30 26.47
N ARG A 8 4.59 -0.36 25.51
CA ARG A 8 4.44 1.08 25.74
C ARG A 8 3.04 1.60 25.42
N ARG A 9 2.09 0.71 25.11
CA ARG A 9 0.74 1.10 24.71
C ARG A 9 0.04 1.97 25.75
N SER A 10 0.26 1.73 27.04
CA SER A 10 -0.29 2.54 28.15
C SER A 10 0.24 3.97 28.18
N ARG A 11 1.48 4.21 27.71
CA ARG A 11 2.11 5.53 27.69
C ARG A 11 1.55 6.46 26.61
N ARG A 12 0.86 5.89 25.60
CA ARG A 12 0.26 6.59 24.45
C ARG A 12 1.21 7.43 23.58
N ALA A 13 2.49 7.52 23.93
CA ALA A 13 3.53 8.21 23.19
C ALA A 13 4.87 7.47 23.32
N VAL A 14 5.68 7.57 22.27
CA VAL A 14 7.06 7.09 22.23
C VAL A 14 7.93 8.19 21.64
N PRO A 15 8.92 8.73 22.38
CA PRO A 15 9.86 9.70 21.84
C PRO A 15 10.62 9.13 20.63
N VAL A 16 10.83 9.94 19.60
CA VAL A 16 11.50 9.51 18.35
C VAL A 16 12.89 8.97 18.64
N ASP A 17 13.65 9.62 19.52
CA ASP A 17 15.00 9.15 19.89
C ASP A 17 14.98 7.80 20.62
N GLU A 18 13.93 7.51 21.40
CA GLU A 18 13.77 6.21 22.05
C GLU A 18 13.47 5.13 21.01
N TYR A 19 12.55 5.41 20.07
CA TYR A 19 12.24 4.49 18.98
C TYR A 19 13.46 4.23 18.09
N ARG A 20 14.21 5.27 17.72
CA ARG A 20 15.43 5.17 16.91
C ARG A 20 16.48 4.30 17.59
N ARG A 21 16.82 4.58 18.87
CA ARG A 21 17.79 3.76 19.62
C ARG A 21 17.37 2.30 19.69
N GLN A 22 16.08 2.04 19.94
CA GLN A 22 15.60 0.66 19.95
C GLN A 22 15.74 0.00 18.57
N PHE A 23 15.37 0.71 17.50
CA PHE A 23 15.49 0.19 16.13
C PHE A 23 16.96 -0.15 15.81
N GLU A 24 17.88 0.79 15.99
CA GLU A 24 19.31 0.60 15.74
C GLU A 24 19.91 -0.53 16.58
N ASN A 25 19.45 -0.70 17.84
CA ASN A 25 19.86 -1.82 18.68
C ASN A 25 19.40 -3.16 18.11
N VAL A 26 18.15 -3.27 17.67
CA VAL A 26 17.64 -4.49 17.03
C VAL A 26 18.37 -4.74 15.72
N GLU A 27 18.54 -3.71 14.90
CA GLU A 27 19.23 -3.81 13.61
C GLU A 27 20.65 -4.37 13.75
N ARG A 28 21.40 -3.86 14.74
CA ARG A 28 22.75 -4.34 15.09
C ARG A 28 22.76 -5.81 15.50
N VAL A 29 21.77 -6.27 16.28
CA VAL A 29 21.65 -7.68 16.68
C VAL A 29 21.45 -8.61 15.47
N TYR A 30 20.77 -8.13 14.43
CA TYR A 30 20.54 -8.87 13.19
C TYR A 30 21.53 -8.51 12.06
N ALA A 31 22.72 -8.01 12.42
CA ALA A 31 23.80 -7.69 11.49
C ALA A 31 23.46 -6.64 10.40
N ASN A 32 22.63 -5.65 10.75
CA ASN A 32 22.25 -4.54 9.87
C ASN A 32 21.67 -5.00 8.52
N PRO A 33 20.52 -5.70 8.51
CA PRO A 33 20.00 -6.33 7.30
C PRO A 33 19.42 -5.33 6.30
N PHE A 34 19.19 -4.07 6.69
CA PHE A 34 18.63 -3.04 5.82
C PHE A 34 19.72 -2.11 5.29
N PRO A 35 19.60 -1.67 4.02
CA PRO A 35 20.54 -0.69 3.47
C PRO A 35 20.31 0.68 4.09
N VAL A 36 21.40 1.39 4.39
CA VAL A 36 21.35 2.78 4.90
C VAL A 36 20.82 3.75 3.84
N ASN A 37 21.16 3.51 2.56
CA ASN A 37 20.73 4.32 1.44
C ASN A 37 19.69 3.56 0.60
N SER A 38 18.64 4.25 0.16
CA SER A 38 17.65 3.65 -0.72
C SER A 38 18.20 3.48 -2.14
N SER A 39 18.13 2.26 -2.68
CA SER A 39 18.35 1.97 -4.10
C SER A 39 17.09 1.34 -4.69
N TRP A 40 16.70 1.75 -5.89
CA TRP A 40 15.48 1.28 -6.55
C TRP A 40 15.81 0.44 -7.79
N GLN A 41 15.15 -0.70 -7.92
CA GLN A 41 15.15 -1.53 -9.13
C GLN A 41 13.86 -1.31 -9.92
N HIS A 42 12.83 -2.16 -9.74
CA HIS A 42 11.55 -2.04 -10.43
C HIS A 42 10.84 -0.70 -10.22
N CYS A 43 11.06 -0.07 -9.06
CA CYS A 43 10.51 1.25 -8.72
C CYS A 43 11.42 2.43 -9.11
N ARG A 44 12.52 2.19 -9.82
CA ARG A 44 13.39 3.27 -10.31
C ARG A 44 12.63 4.12 -11.32
N GLY A 45 12.61 5.43 -11.09
CA GLY A 45 12.13 6.41 -12.06
C GLY A 45 13.19 6.73 -13.11
N THR A 46 12.74 7.32 -14.22
CA THR A 46 13.61 7.88 -15.27
C THR A 46 14.54 8.95 -14.68
N LEU A 47 14.02 9.75 -13.75
CA LEU A 47 14.77 10.73 -12.96
C LEU A 47 14.58 10.48 -11.45
N PRO A 48 15.50 10.94 -10.58
CA PRO A 48 15.42 10.72 -9.14
C PRO A 48 14.13 11.25 -8.47
N THR A 49 13.48 12.24 -9.07
CA THR A 49 12.21 12.83 -8.60
C THR A 49 11.00 11.94 -8.86
N PHE A 50 11.09 10.98 -9.79
CA PHE A 50 9.98 10.12 -10.18
C PHE A 50 9.99 8.77 -9.44
N ARG A 51 8.79 8.21 -9.25
CA ARG A 51 8.56 6.85 -8.71
C ARG A 51 9.21 6.65 -7.33
N GLY A 52 10.21 5.78 -7.22
CA GLY A 52 10.99 5.52 -6.02
C GLY A 52 10.15 5.08 -4.83
N TYR A 53 10.27 5.81 -3.73
CA TYR A 53 9.61 5.53 -2.45
C TYR A 53 8.11 5.28 -2.56
N THR A 54 7.41 6.11 -3.34
CA THR A 54 5.94 6.00 -3.48
C THR A 54 5.53 4.72 -4.23
N CYS A 55 6.31 4.32 -5.24
CA CYS A 55 6.12 3.04 -5.92
C CYS A 55 6.38 1.87 -4.96
N GLY A 56 7.48 1.93 -4.18
CA GLY A 56 7.81 0.91 -3.19
C GLY A 56 6.69 0.72 -2.15
N LEU A 57 6.14 1.82 -1.62
CA LEU A 57 5.02 1.77 -0.67
C LEU A 57 3.77 1.10 -1.26
N TRP A 58 3.36 1.47 -2.47
CA TRP A 58 2.22 0.81 -3.11
C TRP A 58 2.47 -0.69 -3.27
N THR A 59 3.65 -1.09 -3.72
CA THR A 59 4.03 -2.51 -3.82
C THR A 59 3.95 -3.20 -2.46
N THR A 60 4.49 -2.59 -1.39
CA THR A 60 4.42 -3.13 -0.03
C THR A 60 2.98 -3.26 0.46
N PHE A 61 2.11 -2.28 0.21
CA PHE A 61 0.71 -2.34 0.62
C PHE A 61 -0.09 -3.41 -0.11
N HIS A 62 0.12 -3.58 -1.42
CA HIS A 62 -0.49 -4.69 -2.18
C HIS A 62 0.04 -6.05 -1.71
N ALA A 63 1.34 -6.16 -1.48
CA ALA A 63 1.92 -7.39 -0.93
C ALA A 63 1.33 -7.73 0.45
N LEU A 64 1.13 -6.72 1.32
CA LEU A 64 0.52 -6.91 2.64
C LEU A 64 -0.91 -7.45 2.56
N THR A 65 -1.75 -6.92 1.64
CA THR A 65 -3.12 -7.40 1.49
C THR A 65 -3.18 -8.81 0.91
N VAL A 66 -2.33 -9.11 -0.08
CA VAL A 66 -2.24 -10.46 -0.66
C VAL A 66 -1.72 -11.47 0.36
N HIS A 67 -0.65 -11.14 1.08
CA HIS A 67 -0.08 -12.02 2.10
C HIS A 67 -1.07 -12.27 3.24
N THR A 68 -1.78 -11.23 3.71
CA THR A 68 -2.84 -11.40 4.72
C THR A 68 -3.93 -12.35 4.22
N TYR A 69 -4.34 -12.24 2.96
CA TYR A 69 -5.35 -13.15 2.39
C TYR A 69 -4.86 -14.61 2.32
N ILE A 70 -3.62 -14.83 1.87
CA ILE A 70 -3.03 -16.17 1.77
C ILE A 70 -2.91 -16.81 3.16
N ASP A 71 -2.41 -16.07 4.14
CA ASP A 71 -2.19 -16.57 5.50
C ASP A 71 -3.50 -16.91 6.22
N THR A 72 -4.59 -16.22 5.87
CA THR A 72 -5.90 -16.36 6.51
C THR A 72 -6.90 -17.19 5.70
N ILE A 73 -6.45 -17.87 4.64
CA ILE A 73 -7.34 -18.58 3.70
C ILE A 73 -8.14 -19.72 4.37
N LYS A 74 -7.61 -20.30 5.44
CA LYS A 74 -8.24 -21.39 6.21
C LYS A 74 -9.02 -20.88 7.43
N ASP A 75 -8.95 -19.58 7.72
CA ASP A 75 -9.57 -19.02 8.91
C ASP A 75 -11.08 -18.86 8.70
N THR A 76 -11.85 -19.23 9.71
CA THR A 76 -13.32 -19.11 9.67
C THR A 76 -13.80 -17.67 9.83
N HIS A 77 -12.96 -16.78 10.34
CA HIS A 77 -13.27 -15.37 10.55
C HIS A 77 -12.05 -14.49 10.28
N VAL A 78 -12.14 -13.61 9.28
CA VAL A 78 -11.07 -12.69 8.89
C VAL A 78 -11.60 -11.27 8.89
N ASP A 79 -10.95 -10.40 9.67
CA ASP A 79 -11.17 -8.96 9.58
C ASP A 79 -10.43 -8.39 8.37
N ALA A 80 -11.09 -8.41 7.21
CA ALA A 80 -10.57 -7.90 5.95
C ALA A 80 -10.37 -6.36 5.96
N LEU A 81 -10.98 -5.63 6.90
CA LEU A 81 -10.80 -4.19 7.04
C LEU A 81 -9.48 -3.85 7.74
N LYS A 82 -9.03 -4.69 8.68
CA LYS A 82 -7.82 -4.46 9.47
C LYS A 82 -6.58 -4.09 8.65
N PRO A 83 -6.15 -4.83 7.60
CA PRO A 83 -4.97 -4.45 6.82
C PRO A 83 -5.18 -3.12 6.09
N LEU A 84 -6.36 -2.88 5.52
CA LEU A 84 -6.69 -1.64 4.82
C LEU A 84 -6.73 -0.42 5.75
N LYS A 85 -7.31 -0.57 6.95
CA LYS A 85 -7.31 0.46 7.99
C LYS A 85 -5.92 0.74 8.53
N SER A 86 -5.07 -0.29 8.63
CA SER A 86 -3.66 -0.12 9.00
C SER A 86 -2.90 0.71 7.96
N ILE A 87 -3.11 0.42 6.67
CA ILE A 87 -2.55 1.22 5.56
C ILE A 87 -3.09 2.67 5.60
N GLN A 88 -4.40 2.85 5.77
CA GLN A 88 -5.02 4.18 5.87
C GLN A 88 -4.46 4.98 7.05
N GLY A 89 -4.30 4.34 8.21
CA GLY A 89 -3.70 4.94 9.40
C GLY A 89 -2.23 5.33 9.18
N TRP A 90 -1.45 4.46 8.53
CA TRP A 90 -0.06 4.76 8.19
C TRP A 90 0.05 5.96 7.23
N VAL A 91 -0.77 5.99 6.17
CA VAL A 91 -0.77 7.10 5.20
C VAL A 91 -1.14 8.40 5.91
N ARG A 92 -2.17 8.38 6.76
CA ARG A 92 -2.59 9.55 7.53
C ARG A 92 -1.50 10.05 8.47
N GLY A 93 -0.83 9.15 9.19
CA GLY A 93 0.12 9.50 10.26
C GLY A 93 1.53 9.81 9.80
N PHE A 94 2.02 9.16 8.74
CA PHE A 94 3.46 9.11 8.44
C PHE A 94 3.83 9.48 7.00
N PHE A 95 2.91 9.44 6.03
CA PHE A 95 3.28 9.69 4.65
C PHE A 95 3.69 11.15 4.42
N GLY A 96 4.77 11.41 3.68
CA GLY A 96 5.35 12.75 3.59
C GLY A 96 4.53 13.76 2.78
N CYS A 97 3.99 13.34 1.62
CA CYS A 97 3.28 14.24 0.70
C CYS A 97 1.89 14.61 1.22
N GLN A 98 1.67 15.87 1.62
CA GLN A 98 0.40 16.36 2.18
C GLN A 98 -0.76 16.27 1.17
N ASN A 99 -0.59 16.81 -0.03
CA ASN A 99 -1.61 16.74 -1.08
C ASN A 99 -1.98 15.28 -1.43
N CYS A 100 -0.99 14.39 -1.44
CA CYS A 100 -1.22 12.97 -1.69
C CYS A 100 -2.03 12.32 -0.55
N LYS A 101 -1.74 12.67 0.70
CA LYS A 101 -2.51 12.22 1.87
C LYS A 101 -3.95 12.68 1.80
N GLU A 102 -4.20 13.95 1.55
CA GLU A 102 -5.56 14.50 1.45
C GLU A 102 -6.38 13.77 0.39
N HIS A 103 -5.78 13.59 -0.79
CA HIS A 103 -6.39 12.81 -1.86
C HIS A 103 -6.68 11.36 -1.46
N PHE A 104 -5.73 10.68 -0.81
CA PHE A 104 -5.91 9.30 -0.35
C PHE A 104 -7.01 9.21 0.70
N MET A 105 -7.05 10.15 1.65
CA MET A 105 -8.08 10.19 2.67
C MET A 105 -9.46 10.47 2.06
N ASN A 106 -9.60 11.50 1.22
CA ASN A 106 -10.85 11.79 0.51
C ASN A 106 -11.36 10.58 -0.29
N MET A 107 -10.46 9.89 -1.01
CA MET A 107 -10.82 8.68 -1.73
C MET A 107 -11.32 7.59 -0.79
N THR A 108 -10.60 7.30 0.29
CA THR A 108 -10.88 6.14 1.17
C THR A 108 -11.98 6.40 2.21
N THR A 109 -12.43 7.65 2.38
CA THR A 109 -13.54 8.01 3.29
C THR A 109 -14.80 8.45 2.57
N ILE A 110 -14.70 9.05 1.37
CA ILE A 110 -15.85 9.63 0.65
C ILE A 110 -16.13 8.88 -0.65
N LYS A 111 -15.18 8.83 -1.58
CA LYS A 111 -15.42 8.30 -2.95
C LYS A 111 -15.55 6.77 -2.99
N LEU A 112 -14.68 6.09 -2.26
CA LEU A 112 -14.60 4.64 -2.15
C LEU A 112 -14.47 4.28 -0.65
N PRO A 113 -15.50 4.50 0.18
CA PRO A 113 -15.38 4.37 1.63
C PRO A 113 -15.08 2.92 2.04
N MET A 114 -14.09 2.72 2.93
CA MET A 114 -13.77 1.42 3.54
C MET A 114 -14.84 1.01 4.55
N THR A 115 -15.88 0.30 4.10
CA THR A 115 -16.96 -0.21 4.93
C THR A 115 -17.13 -1.72 4.79
N GLU A 116 -17.68 -2.37 5.81
CA GLU A 116 -18.01 -3.81 5.79
C GLU A 116 -18.91 -4.17 4.60
N ARG A 117 -19.79 -3.25 4.18
CA ARG A 117 -20.63 -3.46 2.99
C ARG A 117 -19.83 -3.60 1.70
N ARG A 118 -18.67 -2.93 1.58
CA ARG A 118 -17.81 -2.99 0.39
C ARG A 118 -16.70 -4.04 0.48
N ILE A 119 -16.30 -4.40 1.70
CA ILE A 119 -15.21 -5.31 1.99
C ILE A 119 -15.82 -6.43 2.85
N ARG A 120 -16.53 -7.34 2.21
CA ARG A 120 -17.34 -8.38 2.86
C ARG A 120 -16.58 -9.67 3.02
N HIS A 121 -15.77 -9.99 2.02
CA HIS A 121 -15.02 -11.23 1.95
C HIS A 121 -13.52 -10.96 2.08
N PRO A 122 -12.71 -11.94 2.55
CA PRO A 122 -11.28 -11.76 2.71
C PRO A 122 -10.61 -11.22 1.43
N GLN A 123 -10.93 -11.77 0.26
CA GLN A 123 -10.38 -11.33 -1.03
C GLN A 123 -10.71 -9.88 -1.41
N ASP A 124 -11.76 -9.29 -0.80
CA ASP A 124 -12.11 -7.89 -1.07
C ASP A 124 -11.04 -6.92 -0.57
N MET A 125 -10.19 -7.32 0.38
CA MET A 125 -9.09 -6.47 0.85
C MET A 125 -8.09 -6.17 -0.27
N MET A 126 -7.80 -7.17 -1.11
CA MET A 126 -6.90 -7.03 -2.25
C MET A 126 -7.56 -6.19 -3.35
N THR A 127 -8.81 -6.51 -3.71
CA THR A 127 -9.51 -5.80 -4.80
C THR A 127 -9.83 -4.36 -4.45
N TYR A 128 -10.12 -4.06 -3.19
CA TYR A 128 -10.36 -2.70 -2.75
C TYR A 128 -9.12 -1.84 -2.98
N LEU A 129 -7.95 -2.29 -2.53
CA LEU A 129 -6.71 -1.54 -2.68
C LEU A 129 -6.32 -1.40 -4.16
N TRP A 130 -6.52 -2.46 -4.94
CA TRP A 130 -6.35 -2.43 -6.40
C TRP A 130 -7.22 -1.35 -7.07
N ARG A 131 -8.53 -1.31 -6.76
CA ARG A 131 -9.45 -0.28 -7.27
C ARG A 131 -9.02 1.12 -6.84
N ALA A 132 -8.66 1.29 -5.57
CA ALA A 132 -8.19 2.55 -5.02
C ALA A 132 -6.93 3.05 -5.77
N HIS A 133 -5.97 2.16 -6.04
CA HIS A 133 -4.77 2.50 -6.79
C HIS A 133 -5.09 2.89 -8.25
N ASN A 134 -6.05 2.21 -8.89
CA ASN A 134 -6.49 2.55 -10.24
C ASN A 134 -7.24 3.89 -10.35
N ILE A 135 -7.97 4.30 -9.31
CA ILE A 135 -8.53 5.65 -9.20
C ILE A 135 -7.40 6.69 -9.15
N VAL A 136 -6.34 6.41 -8.40
CA VAL A 136 -5.15 7.27 -8.33
C VAL A 136 -4.43 7.33 -9.68
N ASN A 137 -4.25 6.20 -10.36
CA ASN A 137 -3.65 6.16 -11.70
C ASN A 137 -4.45 7.00 -12.70
N ASN A 138 -5.78 6.87 -12.71
CA ASN A 138 -6.63 7.66 -13.59
C ASN A 138 -6.47 9.17 -13.35
N ARG A 139 -6.41 9.60 -12.08
CA ARG A 139 -6.23 11.02 -11.74
C ARG A 139 -4.85 11.54 -12.16
N LEU A 140 -3.81 10.72 -12.01
CA LEU A 140 -2.42 11.12 -12.26
C LEU A 140 -1.99 10.91 -13.73
N HIS A 141 -2.86 10.39 -14.59
CA HIS A 141 -2.56 10.23 -16.01
C HIS A 141 -2.42 11.61 -16.67
N GLY A 142 -1.28 11.86 -17.31
CA GLY A 142 -0.95 13.17 -17.90
C GLY A 142 -0.58 14.26 -16.89
N ASP A 143 -0.48 13.95 -15.59
CA ASP A 143 -0.08 14.91 -14.57
C ASP A 143 1.42 15.22 -14.68
N PRO A 144 1.90 16.45 -14.36
CA PRO A 144 3.33 16.79 -14.40
C PRO A 144 4.22 15.90 -13.51
N SER A 145 3.66 15.21 -12.51
CA SER A 145 4.37 14.24 -11.68
C SER A 145 4.45 12.82 -12.28
N GLU A 146 3.82 12.59 -13.43
CA GLU A 146 3.90 11.35 -14.18
C GLU A 146 5.29 11.18 -14.81
N ASP A 147 5.88 10.00 -14.61
CA ASP A 147 7.14 9.67 -15.27
C ASP A 147 6.86 9.36 -16.76
N PRO A 148 7.47 10.08 -17.72
CA PRO A 148 7.17 9.90 -19.13
C PRO A 148 7.43 8.48 -19.66
N GLN A 149 8.36 7.72 -19.05
CA GLN A 149 8.60 6.33 -19.45
C GLN A 149 7.70 5.31 -18.74
N PHE A 150 6.92 5.76 -17.73
CA PHE A 150 6.04 4.92 -16.93
C PHE A 150 4.68 5.60 -16.74
N THR A 151 3.99 5.78 -17.85
CA THR A 151 2.65 6.39 -17.87
C THR A 151 1.66 5.57 -17.04
N LYS A 152 0.75 6.27 -16.38
CA LYS A 152 -0.33 5.73 -15.57
C LYS A 152 -1.35 5.11 -16.50
N LEU A 153 -1.54 3.80 -16.34
CA LEU A 153 -2.58 3.05 -17.01
C LEU A 153 -3.52 2.46 -15.96
N GLN A 154 -4.72 2.08 -16.40
CA GLN A 154 -5.52 1.14 -15.63
C GLN A 154 -4.77 -0.20 -15.56
N PHE A 155 -4.37 -0.59 -14.36
CA PHE A 155 -3.57 -1.77 -14.10
C PHE A 155 -4.46 -2.97 -13.76
N PRO A 156 -4.15 -4.21 -14.20
CA PRO A 156 -3.09 -4.52 -15.15
C PRO A 156 -3.46 -4.07 -16.57
N PRO A 157 -2.52 -3.54 -17.36
CA PRO A 157 -2.73 -3.32 -18.79
C PRO A 157 -2.93 -4.67 -19.53
N PRO A 158 -3.57 -4.68 -20.72
CA PRO A 158 -3.88 -5.91 -21.44
C PRO A 158 -2.67 -6.80 -21.73
N PHE A 159 -1.49 -6.23 -21.98
CA PHE A 159 -0.28 -7.02 -22.24
C PHE A 159 0.25 -7.78 -21.01
N LEU A 160 -0.07 -7.33 -19.80
CA LEU A 160 0.31 -8.02 -18.55
C LEU A 160 -0.72 -9.09 -18.16
N CYS A 161 -2.00 -8.88 -18.48
CA CYS A 161 -3.05 -9.85 -18.22
C CYS A 161 -4.16 -9.72 -19.26
N PRO A 162 -4.05 -10.43 -20.40
CA PRO A 162 -5.06 -10.36 -21.46
C PRO A 162 -6.44 -10.83 -20.98
N THR A 163 -6.49 -11.80 -20.07
CA THR A 163 -7.75 -12.35 -19.52
C THR A 163 -8.41 -11.45 -18.48
N CYS A 164 -7.67 -10.48 -17.92
CA CYS A 164 -8.21 -9.52 -16.95
C CYS A 164 -9.16 -8.52 -17.60
N HIS A 165 -9.22 -8.45 -18.93
CA HIS A 165 -10.09 -7.55 -19.69
C HIS A 165 -11.14 -8.35 -20.44
N SER A 166 -12.41 -7.98 -20.31
CA SER A 166 -13.53 -8.55 -21.06
C SER A 166 -14.49 -7.43 -21.45
N GLY A 167 -14.73 -7.26 -22.75
CA GLY A 167 -15.64 -6.22 -23.28
C GLY A 167 -15.26 -4.79 -22.90
N GLY A 168 -13.96 -4.48 -22.79
CA GLY A 168 -13.48 -3.14 -22.39
C GLY A 168 -13.59 -2.84 -20.89
N GLN A 169 -13.95 -3.83 -20.08
CA GLN A 169 -14.00 -3.71 -18.62
C GLN A 169 -13.13 -4.77 -17.94
N PHE A 170 -12.77 -4.53 -16.68
CA PHE A 170 -12.05 -5.52 -15.88
C PHE A 170 -12.96 -6.70 -15.52
N SER A 171 -12.52 -7.91 -15.88
CA SER A 171 -13.10 -9.15 -15.40
C SER A 171 -12.75 -9.35 -13.93
N ARG A 172 -13.74 -9.16 -13.04
CA ARG A 172 -13.52 -9.30 -11.58
C ARG A 172 -12.87 -10.63 -11.23
N ARG A 173 -13.33 -11.73 -11.82
CA ARG A 173 -12.84 -13.10 -11.57
C ARG A 173 -11.39 -13.31 -12.00
N GLN A 174 -10.91 -12.57 -13.00
CA GLN A 174 -9.54 -12.75 -13.52
C GLN A 174 -8.56 -11.78 -12.85
N VAL A 175 -9.07 -10.69 -12.28
CA VAL A 175 -8.28 -9.73 -11.47
C VAL A 175 -8.12 -10.22 -10.02
N THR A 176 -9.09 -10.96 -9.49
CA THR A 176 -8.94 -11.70 -8.24
C THR A 176 -8.38 -13.08 -8.51
N PHE A 177 -7.24 -13.41 -7.89
CA PHE A 177 -6.67 -14.76 -7.89
C PHE A 177 -7.71 -15.82 -7.49
#